data_AF-A0A536DYN6-F1
#
_entry.id   AF-A0A536DYN6-F1
#
_cell.length_a   1.000
_cell.length_b   1.000
_cell.length_c   1.000
_cell.angle_alpha   90.00
_cell.angle_beta   90.00
_cell.angle_gamma   90.00
#
_symmetry.space_group_name_H-M   'P 1'
#
loop_
_entity.id
_entity.type
_entity.pdbx_description
1 polymer ?
#
loop_
_entity_poly.entity_id
_entity_poly.type
_entity_poly.pdbx_seq_one_letter_code
_entity_poly.pdbx_strand_id
1 'polypeptide(L)'
;MASRNSPIERFVAGLRVGLLLWRAQLQMFLNQSLRSRKPGRIAGTIVSAAIIVFAWSWEAIITWAGVQASQRAPIQIDTVHLLSLAFLVYTGVLVFSSLVFSLNALLLNPDLDLLLAAPLPVESVIAGRMVVQVLRLLLLSLVFTLPALLVLAFANHNLLIPLVFAALYLLYPVFVVVIISLLSLLLVRFIPIGRGREVVTVFGVILALGINLLNFLFNPALRDSGFARRPGVPPSLPDVPAASATWMPSGWAGRSASAILRGDWPVAIEWALVLLAVSVAIFVAGTILSGRLYLAGWIQAVPPRRRRMPGLRARRSGGALPLLSPVLAAIVVKDWRMRTRDVAQLLRFVMPVFFIFIIFGLRFGGLRNAVQSLGEGPAPAMVGLVPAWILLFSLSISLGLTAVSLEGKSIWVYAVSPNTTLRFLQGKCWS
;
A
#
# COMPACT_ATOMS: atom_id res chain seq x y z
N MET A 1 37.32 2.57 2.85
CA MET A 1 37.84 1.44 2.05
C MET A 1 36.69 0.88 1.22
N ALA A 2 36.60 1.26 -0.05
CA ALA A 2 35.62 0.70 -0.97
C ALA A 2 36.08 -0.71 -1.34
N SER A 3 35.35 -1.76 -0.92
CA SER A 3 35.70 -3.11 -1.33
C SER A 3 35.56 -3.22 -2.86
N ARG A 4 36.62 -3.76 -3.48
CA ARG A 4 36.77 -4.01 -4.91
C ARG A 4 35.88 -5.16 -5.40
N ASN A 5 34.73 -5.36 -4.77
CA ASN A 5 33.86 -6.49 -5.04
C ASN A 5 33.06 -6.20 -6.32
N SER A 6 33.11 -7.15 -7.24
CA SER A 6 32.32 -7.12 -8.48
C SER A 6 30.82 -6.93 -8.18
N PRO A 7 30.03 -6.33 -9.08
CA PRO A 7 28.59 -6.17 -8.85
C PRO A 7 27.88 -7.51 -8.58
N ILE A 8 28.41 -8.60 -9.12
CA ILE A 8 27.95 -9.96 -8.91
C ILE A 8 28.20 -10.42 -7.46
N GLU A 9 29.39 -10.17 -6.90
CA GLU A 9 29.67 -10.49 -5.50
C GLU A 9 28.77 -9.73 -4.53
N ARG A 10 28.44 -8.47 -4.85
CA ARG A 10 27.52 -7.66 -4.03
C ARG A 10 26.10 -8.22 -4.07
N PHE A 11 25.65 -8.66 -5.26
CA PHE A 11 24.38 -9.36 -5.43
C PHE A 11 24.34 -10.65 -4.59
N VAL A 12 25.35 -11.51 -4.72
CA VAL A 12 25.43 -12.79 -3.98
C VAL A 12 25.51 -12.54 -2.47
N ALA A 13 26.28 -11.55 -2.03
CA ALA A 13 26.35 -11.16 -0.62
C ALA A 13 24.99 -10.68 -0.09
N GLY A 14 24.28 -9.85 -0.85
CA GLY A 14 22.93 -9.40 -0.48
C GLY A 14 21.94 -10.55 -0.36
N LEU A 15 21.98 -11.51 -1.28
CA LEU A 15 21.13 -12.69 -1.25
C LEU A 15 21.43 -13.59 -0.03
N ARG A 16 22.71 -13.78 0.30
CA ARG A 16 23.14 -14.52 1.51
C ARG A 16 22.69 -13.84 2.80
N VAL A 17 22.87 -12.51 2.90
CA VAL A 17 22.42 -11.73 4.06
C VAL A 17 20.90 -11.81 4.20
N GLY A 18 20.16 -11.67 3.10
CA GLY A 18 18.70 -11.78 3.08
C GLY A 18 18.22 -13.15 3.57
N LEU A 19 18.83 -14.23 3.09
CA LEU A 19 18.50 -15.60 3.54
C LEU A 19 18.84 -15.83 5.02
N LEU A 20 19.96 -15.28 5.51
CA LEU A 20 20.34 -15.36 6.91
C LEU A 20 19.33 -14.62 7.79
N LEU A 21 18.97 -13.40 7.43
CA LEU A 21 17.96 -12.59 8.14
C LEU A 21 16.60 -13.29 8.13
N TRP A 22 16.19 -13.84 6.99
CA TRP A 22 14.95 -14.60 6.86
C TRP A 22 14.94 -15.82 7.80
N ARG A 23 16.03 -16.60 7.82
CA ARG A 23 16.17 -17.76 8.70
C ARG A 23 16.11 -17.35 10.17
N ALA A 24 16.79 -16.26 10.55
CA ALA A 24 16.75 -15.75 11.92
C ALA A 24 15.34 -15.30 12.32
N GLN A 25 14.63 -14.57 11.45
CA GLN A 25 13.23 -14.18 11.67
C GLN A 25 12.30 -15.39 11.81
N LEU A 26 12.48 -16.40 10.96
CA LEU A 26 11.71 -17.64 11.03
C LEU A 26 11.98 -18.39 12.33
N GLN A 27 13.24 -18.52 12.73
CA GLN A 27 13.61 -19.14 14.02
C GLN A 27 13.04 -18.37 15.20
N MET A 28 13.09 -17.03 15.17
CA MET A 28 12.49 -16.19 16.21
C MET A 28 10.98 -16.39 16.27
N PHE A 29 10.30 -16.44 15.13
CA PHE A 29 8.88 -16.73 15.04
C PHE A 29 8.55 -18.12 15.60
N LEU A 30 9.26 -19.17 15.17
CA LEU A 30 9.07 -20.54 15.66
C LEU A 30 9.35 -20.67 17.17
N ASN A 31 10.39 -20.00 17.66
CA ASN A 31 10.72 -20.00 19.08
C ASN A 31 9.66 -19.27 19.92
N GLN A 32 9.10 -18.18 19.41
CA GLN A 32 8.06 -17.40 20.09
C GLN A 32 6.67 -18.04 20.03
N SER A 33 6.36 -18.77 18.96
CA SER A 33 5.07 -19.44 18.74
C SER A 33 5.08 -20.84 19.35
N LEU A 34 5.81 -21.77 18.75
CA LEU A 34 5.78 -23.20 19.06
C LEU A 34 6.54 -23.59 20.33
N ARG A 35 7.64 -22.90 20.66
CA ARG A 35 8.47 -23.18 21.85
C ARG A 35 8.15 -22.31 23.07
N SER A 36 7.18 -21.42 22.97
CA SER A 36 6.77 -20.62 24.12
C SER A 36 6.03 -21.48 25.14
N ARG A 37 6.57 -21.64 26.35
CA ARG A 37 5.90 -22.32 27.49
C ARG A 37 4.71 -21.54 28.08
N LYS A 38 4.37 -20.36 27.54
CA LYS A 38 3.23 -19.55 28.02
C LYS A 38 1.92 -20.06 27.42
N PRO A 39 0.92 -20.46 28.23
CA PRO A 39 -0.33 -21.06 27.74
C PRO A 39 -1.11 -20.14 26.81
N GLY A 40 -1.12 -18.82 27.07
CA GLY A 40 -1.79 -17.85 26.20
C GLY A 40 -1.21 -17.74 24.79
N ARG A 41 0.10 -17.98 24.61
CA ARG A 41 0.72 -17.96 23.27
C ARG A 41 0.41 -19.24 22.50
N ILE A 42 0.39 -20.39 23.19
CA ILE A 42 0.00 -21.68 22.58
C ILE A 42 -1.46 -21.62 22.13
N ALA A 43 -2.37 -21.15 23.00
CA ALA A 43 -3.77 -20.94 22.65
C ALA A 43 -3.90 -20.00 21.43
N GLY A 44 -3.17 -18.88 21.41
CA GLY A 44 -3.14 -17.97 20.26
C GLY A 44 -2.68 -18.63 18.95
N THR A 45 -1.67 -19.50 19.00
CA THR A 45 -1.20 -20.24 17.81
C THR A 45 -2.21 -21.25 17.31
N ILE A 46 -2.89 -21.98 18.21
CA ILE A 46 -3.94 -22.95 17.86
C ILE A 46 -5.12 -22.23 17.22
N VAL A 47 -5.58 -21.12 17.81
CA VAL A 47 -6.66 -20.31 17.24
C VAL A 47 -6.28 -19.76 15.87
N SER A 48 -5.05 -19.25 15.72
CA SER A 48 -4.56 -18.76 14.42
C SER A 48 -4.52 -19.87 13.37
N ALA A 49 -4.06 -21.07 13.74
CA ALA A 49 -4.06 -22.23 12.86
C ALA A 49 -5.49 -22.65 12.47
N ALA A 50 -6.43 -22.66 13.42
CA ALA A 50 -7.83 -22.97 13.15
C ALA A 50 -8.47 -21.97 12.16
N ILE A 51 -8.19 -20.67 12.32
CA ILE A 51 -8.64 -19.63 11.40
C ILE A 51 -8.07 -19.85 9.98
N ILE A 52 -6.78 -20.19 9.88
CA ILE A 52 -6.14 -20.47 8.59
C ILE A 52 -6.79 -21.69 7.93
N VAL A 53 -6.99 -22.78 8.67
CA VAL A 53 -7.64 -23.99 8.14
C VAL A 53 -9.07 -23.70 7.68
N PHE A 54 -9.82 -22.91 8.45
CA PHE A 54 -11.17 -22.50 8.06
C PHE A 54 -11.17 -21.61 6.80
N ALA A 55 -10.24 -20.66 6.70
CA ALA A 55 -10.10 -19.83 5.51
C ALA A 55 -9.71 -20.67 4.28
N TRP A 56 -8.80 -21.64 4.45
CA TRP A 56 -8.37 -22.54 3.38
C TRP A 56 -9.48 -23.48 2.91
N SER A 57 -10.26 -24.04 3.83
CA SER A 57 -11.40 -24.89 3.46
C SER A 57 -12.44 -24.09 2.70
N TRP A 58 -12.74 -22.87 3.13
CA TRP A 58 -13.64 -21.95 2.45
C TRP A 58 -13.18 -21.61 1.02
N GLU A 59 -11.89 -21.26 0.87
CA GLU A 59 -11.30 -20.94 -0.44
C GLU A 59 -11.29 -22.16 -1.39
N ALA A 60 -10.97 -23.34 -0.85
CA ALA A 60 -11.03 -24.59 -1.60
C ALA A 60 -12.45 -24.94 -2.08
N ILE A 61 -13.47 -24.71 -1.23
CA ILE A 61 -14.88 -24.93 -1.60
C ILE A 61 -15.30 -23.98 -2.71
N ILE A 62 -14.96 -22.69 -2.61
CA ILE A 62 -15.30 -21.69 -3.64
C ILE A 62 -14.66 -22.05 -4.98
N THR A 63 -13.37 -22.39 -4.96
CA THR A 63 -12.66 -22.74 -6.20
C THR A 63 -13.18 -24.03 -6.80
N TRP A 64 -13.48 -25.05 -5.99
CA TRP A 64 -14.09 -26.28 -6.48
C TRP A 64 -15.47 -26.04 -7.09
N ALA A 65 -16.31 -25.25 -6.43
CA ALA A 65 -17.61 -24.85 -6.98
C ALA A 65 -17.47 -24.06 -8.29
N GLY A 66 -16.46 -23.19 -8.38
CA GLY A 66 -16.13 -22.44 -9.60
C GLY A 66 -15.68 -23.34 -10.75
N VAL A 67 -14.84 -24.34 -10.49
CA VAL A 67 -14.42 -25.34 -11.49
C VAL A 67 -15.64 -26.13 -12.00
N GLN A 68 -16.51 -26.58 -11.10
CA GLN A 68 -17.74 -27.31 -11.48
C GLN A 68 -18.69 -26.44 -12.30
N ALA A 69 -18.85 -25.16 -11.95
CA ALA A 69 -19.66 -24.22 -12.72
C ALA A 69 -19.08 -24.00 -14.13
N SER A 70 -17.75 -23.90 -14.26
CA SER A 70 -17.07 -23.74 -15.54
C SER A 70 -17.27 -24.93 -16.49
N GLN A 71 -17.41 -26.15 -15.96
CA GLN A 71 -17.68 -27.33 -16.77
C GLN A 71 -19.12 -27.37 -17.29
N ARG A 72 -20.08 -26.77 -16.57
CA ARG A 72 -21.51 -26.77 -16.91
C ARG A 72 -21.88 -25.68 -17.92
N ALA A 73 -21.18 -24.55 -17.91
CA ALA A 73 -21.38 -23.46 -18.86
C ALA A 73 -20.01 -22.98 -19.37
N PRO A 74 -19.56 -23.42 -20.57
CA PRO A 74 -18.30 -22.98 -21.14
C PRO A 74 -18.42 -21.52 -21.61
N ILE A 75 -18.27 -20.59 -20.66
CA ILE A 75 -18.09 -19.18 -20.97
C ILE A 75 -16.68 -19.06 -21.56
N GLN A 76 -16.57 -18.63 -22.81
CA GLN A 76 -15.28 -18.29 -23.40
C GLN A 76 -14.76 -17.03 -22.71
N ILE A 77 -13.90 -17.20 -21.70
CA ILE A 77 -13.22 -16.10 -21.04
C ILE A 77 -11.76 -16.12 -21.47
N ASP A 78 -11.23 -14.96 -21.87
CA ASP A 78 -9.80 -14.80 -22.11
C ASP A 78 -9.02 -14.95 -20.80
N THR A 79 -8.52 -16.18 -20.55
CA THR A 79 -7.75 -16.53 -19.35
C THR A 79 -6.47 -15.70 -19.22
N VAL A 80 -5.87 -15.25 -20.34
CA VAL A 80 -4.68 -14.40 -20.32
C VAL A 80 -5.04 -13.05 -19.73
N HIS A 81 -6.12 -12.43 -20.22
CA HIS A 81 -6.59 -11.14 -19.74
C HIS A 81 -6.97 -11.21 -18.26
N LEU A 82 -7.72 -12.25 -17.86
CA LEU A 82 -8.10 -12.47 -16.46
C LEU A 82 -6.91 -12.54 -15.52
N LEU A 83 -5.94 -13.42 -15.80
CA LEU A 83 -4.80 -13.59 -14.91
C LEU A 83 -3.89 -12.36 -14.94
N SER A 84 -3.75 -11.71 -16.09
CA SER A 84 -3.01 -10.45 -16.19
C SER A 84 -3.64 -9.34 -15.35
N LEU A 85 -4.98 -9.28 -15.30
CA LEU A 85 -5.72 -8.35 -14.44
C LEU A 85 -5.52 -8.70 -12.96
N ALA A 86 -5.54 -9.99 -12.59
CA ALA A 86 -5.26 -10.43 -11.23
C ALA A 86 -3.85 -10.02 -10.78
N PHE A 87 -2.83 -10.20 -11.62
CA PHE A 87 -1.46 -9.74 -11.33
C PHE A 87 -1.36 -8.20 -11.28
N LEU A 88 -2.09 -7.48 -12.14
CA LEU A 88 -2.15 -6.02 -12.09
C LEU A 88 -2.75 -5.52 -10.76
N VAL A 89 -3.84 -6.12 -10.29
CA VAL A 89 -4.44 -5.81 -8.97
C VAL A 89 -3.46 -6.16 -7.86
N TYR A 90 -2.77 -7.30 -7.97
CA TYR A 90 -1.72 -7.70 -7.04
C TYR A 90 -0.59 -6.66 -6.99
N THR A 91 -0.21 -6.02 -8.10
CA THR A 91 0.76 -4.90 -8.09
C THR A 91 0.32 -3.76 -7.17
N GLY A 92 -0.97 -3.40 -7.15
CA GLY A 92 -1.47 -2.36 -6.25
C GLY A 92 -1.24 -2.72 -4.77
N VAL A 93 -1.55 -3.97 -4.39
CA VAL A 93 -1.31 -4.50 -3.05
C VAL A 93 0.19 -4.53 -2.73
N LEU A 94 1.00 -4.97 -3.68
CA LEU A 94 2.46 -5.03 -3.56
C LEU A 94 3.08 -3.65 -3.34
N VAL A 95 2.62 -2.63 -4.06
CA VAL A 95 3.11 -1.25 -3.93
C VAL A 95 2.85 -0.73 -2.51
N PHE A 96 1.62 -0.91 -2.01
CA PHE A 96 1.25 -0.48 -0.67
C PHE A 96 2.06 -1.20 0.42
N SER A 97 2.05 -2.54 0.37
CA SER A 97 2.75 -3.39 1.33
C SER A 97 4.25 -3.09 1.34
N SER A 98 4.82 -2.87 0.15
CA SER A 98 6.25 -2.61 0.00
C SER A 98 6.67 -1.26 0.55
N LEU A 99 5.83 -0.25 0.42
CA LEU A 99 6.11 1.07 0.96
C LEU A 99 6.07 1.05 2.50
N VAL A 100 5.04 0.44 3.08
CA VAL A 100 4.90 0.31 4.54
C VAL A 100 6.11 -0.42 5.12
N PHE A 101 6.50 -1.54 4.48
CA PHE A 101 7.66 -2.30 4.91
C PHE A 101 8.96 -1.50 4.79
N SER A 102 9.20 -0.86 3.64
CA SER A 102 10.45 -0.13 3.42
C SER A 102 10.59 1.06 4.38
N LEU A 103 9.51 1.82 4.61
CA LEU A 103 9.54 2.93 5.56
C LEU A 103 9.74 2.45 7.00
N ASN A 104 9.09 1.36 7.43
CA ASN A 104 9.32 0.78 8.76
C ASN A 104 10.76 0.26 8.90
N ALA A 105 11.30 -0.36 7.87
CA ALA A 105 12.65 -0.90 7.87
C ALA A 105 13.73 0.19 7.87
N LEU A 106 13.50 1.32 7.18
CA LEU A 106 14.48 2.40 7.02
C LEU A 106 14.39 3.48 8.11
N LEU A 107 13.20 3.79 8.64
CA LEU A 107 13.01 4.92 9.56
C LEU A 107 12.83 4.52 11.03
N LEU A 108 12.40 3.29 11.30
CA LEU A 108 11.89 2.90 12.62
C LEU A 108 12.61 1.72 13.27
N ASN A 109 13.48 1.00 12.53
CA ASN A 109 14.07 -0.23 13.03
C ASN A 109 15.53 -0.04 13.50
N PRO A 110 15.83 -0.31 14.79
CA PRO A 110 17.20 -0.26 15.32
C PRO A 110 18.12 -1.34 14.71
N ASP A 111 17.54 -2.37 14.09
CA ASP A 111 18.27 -3.43 13.37
C ASP A 111 19.11 -2.90 12.20
N LEU A 112 18.75 -1.73 11.64
CA LEU A 112 19.53 -1.14 10.56
C LEU A 112 20.89 -0.65 11.11
N ASP A 113 20.91 -0.01 12.27
CA ASP A 113 22.15 0.48 12.90
C ASP A 113 23.09 -0.68 13.23
N LEU A 114 22.55 -1.80 13.73
CA LEU A 114 23.32 -3.00 14.00
C LEU A 114 23.89 -3.64 12.72
N LEU A 115 23.09 -3.70 11.65
CA LEU A 115 23.53 -4.26 10.36
C LEU A 115 24.52 -3.37 9.63
N LEU A 116 24.47 -2.06 9.83
CA LEU A 116 25.43 -1.10 9.29
C LEU A 116 26.75 -1.07 10.09
N ALA A 117 26.72 -1.49 11.35
CA ALA A 117 27.93 -1.70 12.16
C ALA A 117 28.69 -2.97 11.77
N ALA A 118 28.05 -3.91 11.06
CA ALA A 118 28.70 -5.10 10.55
C ALA A 118 29.68 -4.74 9.40
N PRO A 119 30.77 -5.50 9.19
CA PRO A 119 31.73 -5.28 8.11
C PRO A 119 31.18 -5.74 6.75
N LEU A 120 29.97 -5.32 6.41
CA LEU A 120 29.27 -5.62 5.16
C LEU A 120 29.04 -4.34 4.36
N PRO A 121 29.15 -4.39 3.02
CA PRO A 121 28.84 -3.23 2.19
C PRO A 121 27.35 -2.89 2.33
N VAL A 122 27.03 -1.60 2.45
CA VAL A 122 25.67 -1.09 2.65
C VAL A 122 24.70 -1.60 1.57
N GLU A 123 25.18 -1.73 0.33
CA GLU A 123 24.45 -2.30 -0.80
C GLU A 123 23.89 -3.69 -0.48
N SER A 124 24.72 -4.54 0.14
CA SER A 124 24.35 -5.90 0.47
C SER A 124 23.33 -5.97 1.61
N VAL A 125 23.41 -5.04 2.57
CA VAL A 125 22.44 -4.94 3.67
C VAL A 125 21.06 -4.54 3.15
N ILE A 126 20.99 -3.52 2.27
CA ILE A 126 19.74 -3.08 1.66
C ILE A 126 19.17 -4.16 0.74
N ALA A 127 20.01 -4.78 -0.10
CA ALA A 127 19.62 -5.89 -0.95
C ALA A 127 19.07 -7.08 -0.13
N GLY A 128 19.71 -7.40 0.99
CA GLY A 128 19.24 -8.44 1.91
C GLY A 128 17.85 -8.14 2.48
N ARG A 129 17.56 -6.88 2.81
CA ARG A 129 16.21 -6.46 3.24
C ARG A 129 15.17 -6.59 2.12
N MET A 130 15.53 -6.23 0.89
CA MET A 130 14.65 -6.44 -0.28
C MET A 130 14.35 -7.94 -0.49
N VAL A 131 15.34 -8.82 -0.32
CA VAL A 131 15.15 -10.28 -0.41
C VAL A 131 14.20 -10.79 0.69
N VAL A 132 14.40 -10.37 1.95
CA VAL A 132 13.50 -10.72 3.06
C VAL A 132 12.07 -10.29 2.77
N GLN A 133 11.89 -9.13 2.16
CA GLN A 133 10.58 -8.61 1.76
C GLN A 133 9.94 -9.45 0.65
N VAL A 134 10.69 -9.80 -0.40
CA VAL A 134 10.20 -10.68 -1.47
C VAL A 134 9.80 -12.05 -0.92
N LEU A 135 10.62 -12.65 -0.05
CA LEU A 135 10.29 -13.94 0.58
C LEU A 135 9.05 -13.86 1.47
N ARG A 136 8.85 -12.76 2.18
CA ARG A 136 7.64 -12.51 2.97
C ARG A 136 6.40 -12.40 2.09
N LEU A 137 6.50 -11.69 0.97
CA LEU A 137 5.40 -11.53 0.01
C LEU A 137 5.08 -12.86 -0.68
N LEU A 138 6.09 -13.66 -1.04
CA LEU A 138 5.92 -15.02 -1.55
C LEU A 138 5.11 -15.87 -0.57
N LEU A 139 5.51 -15.91 0.70
CA LEU A 139 4.83 -16.72 1.70
C LEU A 139 3.41 -16.26 1.96
N LEU A 140 3.19 -14.94 2.03
CA LEU A 140 1.84 -14.39 2.17
C LEU A 140 0.97 -14.79 0.98
N SER A 141 1.47 -14.60 -0.24
CA SER A 141 0.75 -14.97 -1.46
C SER A 141 0.45 -16.46 -1.53
N LEU A 142 1.40 -17.32 -1.16
CA LEU A 142 1.17 -18.76 -1.08
C LEU A 142 0.12 -19.10 -0.03
N VAL A 143 0.20 -18.55 1.18
CA VAL A 143 -0.80 -18.83 2.23
C VAL A 143 -2.23 -18.46 1.77
N PHE A 144 -2.39 -17.43 0.95
CA PHE A 144 -3.70 -16.97 0.45
C PHE A 144 -4.16 -17.61 -0.86
N THR A 145 -3.32 -18.41 -1.54
CA THR A 145 -3.67 -18.96 -2.87
C THR A 145 -3.39 -20.44 -2.99
N LEU A 146 -2.62 -21.03 -2.07
CA LEU A 146 -2.26 -22.43 -2.08
C LEU A 146 -3.49 -23.36 -2.13
N PRO A 147 -4.55 -23.20 -1.33
CA PRO A 147 -5.70 -24.11 -1.42
C PRO A 147 -6.40 -24.01 -2.78
N ALA A 148 -6.58 -22.81 -3.32
CA ALA A 148 -7.09 -22.62 -4.68
C ALA A 148 -6.21 -23.31 -5.75
N LEU A 149 -4.89 -23.14 -5.65
CA LEU A 149 -3.93 -23.75 -6.58
C LEU A 149 -3.92 -25.27 -6.50
N LEU A 150 -4.10 -25.85 -5.30
CA LEU A 150 -4.21 -27.29 -5.12
C LEU A 150 -5.48 -27.83 -5.77
N VAL A 151 -6.63 -27.17 -5.58
CA VAL A 151 -7.88 -27.55 -6.23
C VAL A 151 -7.75 -27.49 -7.76
N LEU A 152 -7.13 -26.43 -8.29
CA LEU A 152 -6.84 -26.29 -9.73
C LEU A 152 -5.88 -27.38 -10.23
N ALA A 153 -4.86 -27.74 -9.44
CA ALA A 153 -3.92 -28.80 -9.76
C ALA A 153 -4.60 -30.16 -9.89
N PHE A 154 -5.51 -30.48 -8.95
CA PHE A 154 -6.32 -31.71 -9.01
C PHE A 154 -7.32 -31.69 -10.17
N ALA A 155 -8.00 -30.56 -10.41
CA ALA A 155 -8.97 -30.44 -11.50
C ALA A 155 -8.33 -30.61 -12.88
N ASN A 156 -7.15 -29.99 -13.09
CA ASN A 156 -6.44 -30.02 -14.36
C ASN A 156 -5.46 -31.20 -14.49
N HIS A 157 -5.43 -32.12 -13.52
CA HIS A 157 -4.50 -33.26 -13.49
C HIS A 157 -3.02 -32.85 -13.63
N ASN A 158 -2.68 -31.64 -13.17
CA ASN A 158 -1.36 -31.05 -13.32
C ASN A 158 -0.84 -30.57 -11.97
N LEU A 159 -0.11 -31.44 -11.27
CA LEU A 159 0.46 -31.19 -9.94
C LEU A 159 1.55 -30.11 -9.91
N LEU A 160 2.01 -29.66 -11.08
CA LEU A 160 3.06 -28.64 -11.20
C LEU A 160 2.49 -27.21 -11.21
N ILE A 161 1.15 -27.04 -11.27
CA ILE A 161 0.49 -25.72 -11.19
C ILE A 161 0.96 -24.91 -9.96
N PRO A 162 0.93 -25.45 -8.71
CA PRO A 162 1.35 -24.69 -7.53
C PRO A 162 2.83 -24.30 -7.58
N LEU A 163 3.69 -25.12 -8.19
CA LEU A 163 5.12 -24.85 -8.33
C LEU A 163 5.38 -23.68 -9.27
N VAL A 164 4.71 -23.63 -10.42
CA VAL A 164 4.83 -22.52 -11.38
C VAL A 164 4.30 -21.22 -10.76
N PHE A 165 3.15 -21.26 -10.09
CA PHE A 165 2.63 -20.08 -9.39
C PHE A 165 3.55 -19.63 -8.25
N ALA A 166 4.18 -20.54 -7.51
CA ALA A 166 5.19 -20.19 -6.51
C ALA A 166 6.39 -19.46 -7.14
N ALA A 167 6.85 -19.91 -8.31
CA ALA A 167 7.90 -19.23 -9.06
C ALA A 167 7.45 -17.82 -9.52
N LEU A 168 6.22 -17.69 -10.02
CA LEU A 168 5.66 -16.37 -10.39
C LEU A 168 5.53 -15.45 -9.18
N TYR A 169 5.07 -15.94 -8.03
CA TYR A 169 5.00 -15.14 -6.79
C TYR A 169 6.37 -14.80 -6.21
N LEU A 170 7.42 -15.54 -6.55
CA LEU A 170 8.79 -15.19 -6.20
C LEU A 170 9.34 -14.09 -7.13
N LEU A 171 9.12 -14.23 -8.44
CA LEU A 171 9.72 -13.36 -9.46
C LEU A 171 8.97 -12.04 -9.64
N TYR A 172 7.64 -12.07 -9.60
CA TYR A 172 6.80 -10.92 -9.89
C TYR A 172 7.00 -9.75 -8.91
N PRO A 173 7.07 -9.94 -7.58
CA PRO A 173 7.19 -8.81 -6.66
C PRO A 173 8.53 -8.07 -6.73
N VAL A 174 9.57 -8.68 -7.32
CA VAL A 174 10.94 -8.15 -7.30
C VAL A 174 11.01 -6.73 -7.85
N PHE A 175 10.40 -6.46 -9.00
CA PHE A 175 10.45 -5.12 -9.59
C PHE A 175 9.75 -4.08 -8.71
N VAL A 176 8.59 -4.42 -8.13
CA VAL A 176 7.83 -3.52 -7.24
C VAL A 176 8.64 -3.23 -5.98
N VAL A 177 9.17 -4.26 -5.33
CA VAL A 177 9.96 -4.14 -4.11
C VAL A 177 11.18 -3.25 -4.34
N VAL A 178 11.91 -3.46 -5.45
CA VAL A 178 13.10 -2.67 -5.77
C VAL A 178 12.73 -1.21 -6.04
N ILE A 179 11.75 -0.94 -6.90
CA ILE A 179 11.33 0.43 -7.26
C ILE A 179 10.85 1.18 -6.01
N ILE A 180 9.99 0.56 -5.20
CA ILE A 180 9.45 1.20 -4.00
C ILE A 180 10.51 1.38 -2.92
N SER A 181 11.46 0.45 -2.78
CA SER A 181 12.59 0.61 -1.88
C SER A 181 13.48 1.77 -2.29
N LEU A 182 13.81 1.90 -3.58
CA LEU A 182 14.57 3.04 -4.11
C LEU A 182 13.82 4.37 -3.93
N LEU A 183 12.51 4.38 -4.20
CA LEU A 183 11.67 5.55 -3.99
C LEU A 183 11.63 5.95 -2.52
N SER A 184 11.57 4.98 -1.61
CA SER A 184 11.58 5.26 -0.17
C SER A 184 12.92 5.83 0.30
N LEU A 185 14.05 5.34 -0.22
CA LEU A 185 15.38 5.92 0.05
C LEU A 185 15.47 7.37 -0.46
N LEU A 186 14.90 7.65 -1.64
CA LEU A 186 14.80 9.01 -2.16
C LEU A 186 13.90 9.89 -1.29
N LEU A 187 12.80 9.35 -0.79
CA LEU A 187 11.80 10.08 -0.01
C LEU A 187 12.32 10.48 1.38
N VAL A 188 13.13 9.61 2.01
CA VAL A 188 13.82 9.91 3.28
C VAL A 188 14.78 11.09 3.14
N ARG A 189 15.26 11.41 1.94
CA ARG A 189 16.09 12.59 1.70
C ARG A 189 15.34 13.91 1.90
N PHE A 190 14.06 13.94 1.52
CA PHE A 190 13.25 15.16 1.57
C PHE A 190 12.47 15.29 2.88
N ILE A 191 12.26 14.18 3.60
CA ILE A 191 11.38 14.13 4.76
C ILE A 191 12.19 13.85 6.04
N PRO A 192 12.15 14.73 7.06
CA PRO A 192 12.90 14.55 8.29
C PRO A 192 12.59 13.23 9.01
N ILE A 193 13.65 12.61 9.54
CA ILE A 193 13.60 11.40 10.37
C ILE A 193 12.69 11.67 11.58
N GLY A 194 11.51 11.06 11.58
CA GLY A 194 10.46 11.27 12.58
C GLY A 194 9.05 11.42 12.02
N ARG A 195 8.92 11.75 10.72
CA ARG A 195 7.61 11.89 10.04
C ARG A 195 7.21 10.67 9.20
N GLY A 196 7.83 9.50 9.41
CA GLY A 196 7.57 8.29 8.61
C GLY A 196 6.09 7.88 8.57
N ARG A 197 5.35 8.07 9.66
CA ARG A 197 3.90 7.83 9.71
C ARG A 197 3.13 8.78 8.78
N GLU A 198 3.52 10.06 8.70
CA GLU A 198 2.92 11.03 7.78
C GLU A 198 3.13 10.59 6.32
N VAL A 199 4.33 10.10 5.99
CA VAL A 199 4.66 9.61 4.64
C VAL A 199 3.79 8.42 4.24
N VAL A 200 3.61 7.44 5.12
CA VAL A 200 2.74 6.29 4.87
C VAL A 200 1.31 6.76 4.61
N THR A 201 0.80 7.72 5.40
CA THR A 201 -0.55 8.24 5.19
C THR A 201 -0.69 8.96 3.86
N VAL A 202 0.26 9.83 3.47
CA VAL A 202 0.28 10.53 2.18
C VAL A 202 0.30 9.56 1.02
N PHE A 203 1.19 8.57 1.08
CA PHE A 203 1.31 7.61 0.00
C PHE A 203 0.11 6.67 -0.10
N GLY A 204 -0.42 6.22 1.03
CA GLY A 204 -1.65 5.41 1.07
C GLY A 204 -2.84 6.14 0.46
N VAL A 205 -2.93 7.44 0.71
CA VAL A 205 -3.91 8.33 0.08
C VAL A 205 -3.70 8.47 -1.42
N ILE A 206 -2.48 8.78 -1.87
CA ILE A 206 -2.18 8.89 -3.31
C ILE A 206 -2.52 7.58 -4.03
N LEU A 207 -2.19 6.45 -3.42
CA LEU A 207 -2.51 5.14 -3.97
C LEU A 207 -4.02 4.89 -4.00
N ALA A 208 -4.75 5.22 -2.92
CA ALA A 208 -6.20 5.08 -2.89
C ALA A 208 -6.89 5.95 -3.97
N LEU A 209 -6.41 7.18 -4.17
CA LEU A 209 -6.86 8.05 -5.26
C LEU A 209 -6.51 7.49 -6.63
N GLY A 210 -5.29 6.96 -6.80
CA GLY A 210 -4.86 6.31 -8.03
C GLY A 210 -5.75 5.12 -8.38
N ILE A 211 -6.01 4.22 -7.42
CA ILE A 211 -6.91 3.07 -7.61
C ILE A 211 -8.33 3.55 -7.95
N ASN A 212 -8.83 4.59 -7.28
CA ASN A 212 -10.15 5.15 -7.57
C ASN A 212 -10.20 5.76 -8.98
N LEU A 213 -9.18 6.52 -9.37
CA LEU A 213 -9.07 7.10 -10.71
C LEU A 213 -8.96 6.03 -11.80
N LEU A 214 -8.18 4.97 -11.56
CA LEU A 214 -8.11 3.81 -12.46
C LEU A 214 -9.49 3.13 -12.55
N ASN A 215 -10.17 2.91 -11.42
CA ASN A 215 -11.54 2.40 -11.43
C ASN A 215 -12.48 3.32 -12.21
N PHE A 216 -12.37 4.65 -12.07
CA PHE A 216 -13.16 5.60 -12.86
C PHE A 216 -12.86 5.47 -14.37
N LEU A 217 -11.58 5.43 -14.76
CA LEU A 217 -11.18 5.35 -16.18
C LEU A 217 -11.54 4.01 -16.83
N PHE A 218 -11.57 2.92 -16.04
CA PHE A 218 -11.70 1.57 -16.56
C PHE A 218 -13.01 0.85 -16.22
N ASN A 219 -13.87 1.42 -15.37
CA ASN A 219 -15.15 0.81 -15.05
C ASN A 219 -16.19 1.08 -16.15
N PRO A 220 -16.71 0.03 -16.82
CA PRO A 220 -17.65 0.18 -17.92
C PRO A 220 -19.04 0.69 -17.49
N ALA A 221 -19.39 0.64 -16.20
CA ALA A 221 -20.64 1.23 -15.70
C ALA A 221 -20.61 2.77 -15.62
N LEU A 222 -19.42 3.38 -15.82
CA LEU A 222 -19.20 4.82 -15.68
C LEU A 222 -18.73 5.49 -16.98
N ARG A 223 -18.54 4.74 -18.08
CA ARG A 223 -18.22 5.29 -19.41
C ARG A 223 -19.49 5.33 -20.26
N ASP A 224 -19.78 6.50 -20.83
CA ASP A 224 -20.70 6.61 -21.95
C ASP A 224 -20.22 5.70 -23.10
N SER A 225 -21.20 5.16 -23.81
CA SER A 225 -21.24 4.06 -24.79
C SER A 225 -20.29 4.12 -26.01
N GLY A 226 -19.21 4.91 -25.97
CA GLY A 226 -18.36 5.21 -27.14
C GLY A 226 -17.08 4.37 -27.31
N PHE A 227 -16.68 3.53 -26.35
CA PHE A 227 -15.49 2.69 -26.50
C PHE A 227 -15.87 1.24 -26.79
N ALA A 228 -15.53 0.76 -27.99
CA ALA A 228 -15.76 -0.63 -28.41
C ALA A 228 -15.09 -1.60 -27.43
N ARG A 229 -15.90 -2.39 -26.73
CA ARG A 229 -15.43 -3.48 -25.86
C ARG A 229 -14.79 -4.57 -26.72
N ARG A 230 -13.70 -5.17 -26.23
CA ARG A 230 -13.13 -6.34 -26.92
C ARG A 230 -14.15 -7.48 -27.01
N PRO A 231 -14.28 -8.16 -28.16
CA PRO A 231 -15.06 -9.39 -28.25
C PRO A 231 -14.52 -10.41 -27.24
N GLY A 232 -15.39 -11.00 -26.41
CA GLY A 232 -15.02 -12.06 -25.46
C GLY A 232 -14.70 -11.63 -24.02
N VAL A 233 -14.81 -10.34 -23.65
CA VAL A 233 -14.75 -9.90 -22.24
C VAL A 233 -16.17 -9.87 -21.65
N PRO A 234 -16.48 -10.69 -20.62
CA PRO A 234 -17.78 -10.66 -19.95
C PRO A 234 -18.13 -9.26 -19.42
N PRO A 235 -19.42 -8.85 -19.42
CA PRO A 235 -19.82 -7.54 -18.94
C PRO A 235 -19.46 -7.23 -17.48
N SER A 236 -19.19 -8.27 -16.68
CA SER A 236 -18.80 -8.20 -15.29
C SER A 236 -17.31 -7.91 -15.07
N LEU A 237 -16.47 -7.97 -16.10
CA LEU A 237 -15.02 -7.81 -15.99
C LEU A 237 -14.54 -6.46 -16.56
N PRO A 238 -13.62 -5.76 -15.88
CA PRO A 238 -13.02 -4.54 -16.41
C PRO A 238 -12.23 -4.83 -17.69
N ASP A 239 -12.54 -4.12 -18.77
CA ASP A 239 -11.74 -4.17 -20.01
C ASP A 239 -10.55 -3.22 -19.88
N VAL A 240 -9.43 -3.75 -19.37
CA VAL A 240 -8.17 -3.01 -19.19
C VAL A 240 -7.13 -3.53 -20.19
N PRO A 241 -7.08 -3.00 -21.42
CA PRO A 241 -6.11 -3.39 -22.45
C PRO A 241 -4.65 -3.42 -21.98
N ALA A 242 -4.30 -2.53 -21.04
CA ALA A 242 -2.97 -2.42 -20.47
C ALA A 242 -2.58 -3.63 -19.59
N ALA A 243 -3.55 -4.31 -18.96
CA ALA A 243 -3.28 -5.43 -18.06
C ALA A 243 -2.58 -6.58 -18.80
N SER A 244 -3.07 -6.89 -20.01
CA SER A 244 -2.58 -7.95 -20.91
C SER A 244 -1.54 -7.49 -21.93
N ALA A 245 -1.06 -6.25 -21.81
CA ALA A 245 -0.08 -5.68 -22.73
C ALA A 245 1.24 -6.46 -22.70
N THR A 246 1.84 -6.67 -23.87
CA THR A 246 3.08 -7.44 -24.06
C THR A 246 4.33 -6.79 -23.44
N TRP A 247 4.27 -5.50 -23.10
CA TRP A 247 5.37 -4.77 -22.47
C TRP A 247 5.25 -4.68 -20.95
N MET A 248 4.12 -5.11 -20.36
CA MET A 248 3.85 -4.94 -18.94
C MET A 248 4.13 -6.24 -18.17
N PRO A 249 4.78 -6.18 -16.98
CA PRO A 249 5.07 -7.39 -16.20
C PRO A 249 3.83 -8.21 -15.83
N SER A 250 2.67 -7.56 -15.63
CA SER A 250 1.38 -8.23 -15.42
C SER A 250 0.96 -9.09 -16.60
N GLY A 251 1.27 -8.65 -17.83
CA GLY A 251 1.02 -9.39 -19.05
C GLY A 251 1.91 -10.63 -19.17
N TRP A 252 3.20 -10.53 -18.83
CA TRP A 252 4.11 -11.68 -18.82
C TRP A 252 3.69 -12.75 -17.81
N ALA A 253 3.39 -12.32 -16.57
CA ALA A 253 2.89 -13.22 -15.53
C ALA A 253 1.54 -13.85 -15.91
N GLY A 254 0.62 -13.05 -16.47
CA GLY A 254 -0.68 -13.54 -16.95
C GLY A 254 -0.56 -14.57 -18.08
N ARG A 255 0.34 -14.35 -19.05
CA ARG A 255 0.60 -15.31 -20.14
C ARG A 255 1.21 -16.61 -19.62
N SER A 256 2.25 -16.52 -18.79
CA SER A 256 2.87 -17.70 -18.17
C SER A 256 1.85 -18.51 -17.35
N ALA A 257 1.06 -17.82 -16.52
CA ALA A 257 0.06 -18.45 -15.66
C ALA A 257 -1.14 -19.00 -16.44
N SER A 258 -1.51 -18.40 -17.58
CA SER A 258 -2.54 -18.95 -18.46
C SER A 258 -2.06 -20.18 -19.23
N ALA A 259 -0.80 -20.20 -19.66
CA ALA A 259 -0.21 -21.29 -20.42
C ALA A 259 -0.10 -22.56 -19.57
N ILE A 260 0.30 -22.43 -18.29
CA ILE A 260 0.34 -23.57 -17.36
C ILE A 260 -1.04 -24.18 -17.10
N LEU A 261 -2.10 -23.36 -17.07
CA LEU A 261 -3.48 -23.85 -16.91
C LEU A 261 -4.00 -24.57 -18.16
N ARG A 262 -3.50 -24.21 -19.35
CA ARG A 262 -3.81 -24.88 -20.62
C ARG A 262 -2.95 -26.12 -20.90
N GLY A 263 -1.88 -26.32 -20.12
CA GLY A 263 -0.90 -27.39 -20.35
C GLY A 263 0.21 -27.03 -21.37
N ASP A 264 0.27 -25.78 -21.83
CA ASP A 264 1.27 -25.29 -22.79
C ASP A 264 2.59 -24.92 -22.10
N TRP A 265 3.40 -25.92 -21.79
CA TRP A 265 4.68 -25.77 -21.11
C TRP A 265 5.69 -24.83 -21.79
N PRO A 266 5.90 -24.89 -23.12
CA PRO A 266 6.91 -24.04 -23.77
C PRO A 266 6.61 -22.56 -23.58
N VAL A 267 5.34 -22.18 -23.76
CA VAL A 267 4.87 -20.80 -23.60
C VAL A 267 4.94 -20.38 -22.13
N ALA A 268 4.59 -21.27 -21.19
CA ALA A 268 4.69 -20.96 -19.77
C ALA A 268 6.13 -20.64 -19.34
N ILE A 269 7.09 -21.43 -19.82
CA ILE A 269 8.53 -21.29 -19.54
C ILE A 269 9.10 -20.04 -20.21
N GLU A 270 8.75 -19.77 -21.47
CA GLU A 270 9.22 -18.59 -22.21
C GLU A 270 8.91 -17.30 -21.45
N TRP A 271 7.64 -17.09 -21.07
CA TRP A 271 7.23 -15.89 -20.34
C TRP A 271 7.76 -15.84 -18.90
N ALA A 272 7.92 -16.99 -18.24
CA ALA A 272 8.56 -17.06 -16.93
C ALA A 272 10.05 -16.69 -16.99
N LEU A 273 10.76 -17.08 -18.05
CA LEU A 273 12.16 -16.72 -18.29
C LEU A 273 12.31 -15.23 -18.58
N VAL A 274 11.40 -14.62 -19.35
CA VAL A 274 11.37 -13.17 -19.55
C VAL A 274 11.20 -12.45 -18.22
N LEU A 275 10.25 -12.90 -17.38
CA LEU A 275 10.03 -12.33 -16.05
C LEU A 275 11.26 -12.50 -15.15
N LEU A 276 11.91 -13.66 -15.20
CA LEU A 276 13.14 -13.93 -14.46
C LEU A 276 14.28 -13.01 -14.89
N ALA A 277 14.53 -12.89 -16.19
CA ALA A 277 15.59 -12.05 -16.74
C ALA A 277 15.40 -10.58 -16.33
N VAL A 278 14.18 -10.06 -16.45
CA VAL A 278 13.86 -8.69 -16.05
C VAL A 278 13.97 -8.50 -14.54
N SER A 279 13.46 -9.43 -13.73
CA SER A 279 13.56 -9.35 -12.27
C SER A 279 15.02 -9.39 -11.78
N VAL A 280 15.87 -10.24 -12.36
CA VAL A 280 17.31 -10.26 -12.05
C VAL A 280 17.98 -8.96 -12.45
N ALA A 281 17.72 -8.45 -13.66
CA ALA A 281 18.29 -7.20 -14.14
C ALA A 281 17.90 -6.01 -13.25
N ILE A 282 16.62 -5.89 -12.91
CA ILE A 282 16.12 -4.82 -12.03
C ILE A 282 16.70 -4.95 -10.63
N PHE A 283 16.80 -6.16 -10.08
CA PHE A 283 17.37 -6.36 -8.77
C PHE A 283 18.84 -5.96 -8.73
N VAL A 284 19.65 -6.41 -9.69
CA VAL A 284 21.07 -6.01 -9.80
C VAL A 284 21.19 -4.49 -9.92
N ALA A 285 20.45 -3.85 -10.82
CA ALA A 285 20.44 -2.40 -10.97
C ALA A 285 20.03 -1.68 -9.66
N GLY A 286 19.02 -2.20 -8.97
CA GLY A 286 18.55 -1.69 -7.68
C GLY A 286 19.57 -1.81 -6.56
N THR A 287 20.33 -2.91 -6.50
CA THR A 287 21.41 -3.06 -5.50
C THR A 287 22.51 -2.02 -5.71
N ILE A 288 22.88 -1.74 -6.96
CA ILE A 288 23.91 -0.74 -7.29
C ILE A 288 23.40 0.67 -6.96
N LEU A 289 22.17 0.99 -7.35
CA LEU A 289 21.60 2.32 -7.16
C LEU A 289 21.30 2.63 -5.69
N SER A 290 20.86 1.63 -4.93
CA SER A 290 20.54 1.80 -3.50
C SER A 290 21.77 2.17 -2.66
N GLY A 291 22.96 1.60 -2.94
CA GLY A 291 24.22 2.02 -2.31
C GLY A 291 24.54 3.48 -2.52
N ARG A 292 24.43 3.93 -3.78
CA ARG A 292 24.70 5.33 -4.15
C ARG A 292 23.73 6.30 -3.49
N LEU A 293 22.44 5.97 -3.49
CA LEU A 293 21.40 6.78 -2.87
C LEU A 293 21.55 6.83 -1.35
N TYR A 294 21.88 5.71 -0.71
CA TYR A 294 22.05 5.65 0.73
C TYR A 294 23.24 6.49 1.20
N LEU A 295 24.41 6.33 0.56
CA LEU A 295 25.61 7.10 0.90
C LEU A 295 25.39 8.62 0.70
N ALA A 296 24.69 9.01 -0.38
CA ALA A 296 24.34 10.39 -0.63
C ALA A 296 23.32 10.95 0.40
N GLY A 297 22.40 10.12 0.89
CA GLY A 297 21.40 10.49 1.90
C GLY A 297 21.96 10.58 3.32
N TRP A 298 22.89 9.70 3.71
CA TRP A 298 23.49 9.67 5.05
C TRP A 298 24.24 10.97 5.39
N ILE A 299 24.91 11.57 4.40
CA ILE A 299 25.63 12.85 4.56
C ILE A 299 24.67 14.01 4.90
N GLN A 300 23.38 13.91 4.54
CA GLN A 300 22.36 14.93 4.82
C GLN A 300 21.54 14.61 6.10
N ALA A 301 21.62 13.37 6.61
CA ALA A 301 20.90 12.91 7.79
C ALA A 301 21.59 13.26 9.12
N VAL A 302 22.85 13.74 9.09
CA VAL A 302 23.46 14.38 10.25
C VAL A 302 22.58 15.57 10.62
N PRO A 303 21.91 15.57 11.79
CA PRO A 303 21.02 16.66 12.14
C PRO A 303 21.83 17.95 12.06
N PRO A 304 21.43 18.95 11.26
CA PRO A 304 22.08 20.24 11.33
C PRO A 304 21.92 20.68 12.79
N ARG A 305 23.05 20.83 13.48
CA ARG A 305 23.15 21.34 14.86
C ARG A 305 22.19 22.53 14.91
N ARG A 306 21.03 22.37 15.58
CA ARG A 306 19.92 23.33 15.50
C ARG A 306 20.52 24.71 15.64
N ARG A 307 20.63 25.47 14.54
CA ARG A 307 20.89 26.89 14.64
C ARG A 307 19.67 27.38 15.41
N ARG A 308 19.88 27.76 16.67
CA ARG A 308 18.93 28.58 17.40
C ARG A 308 18.63 29.73 16.45
N MET A 309 17.48 29.70 15.79
CA MET A 309 17.02 30.85 15.04
C MET A 309 17.03 31.98 16.08
N PRO A 310 17.76 33.08 15.86
CA PRO A 310 17.67 34.23 16.74
C PRO A 310 16.19 34.57 16.82
N GLY A 311 15.67 34.67 18.05
CA GLY A 311 14.24 34.71 18.34
C GLY A 311 13.52 35.59 17.33
N LEU A 312 12.87 34.95 16.36
CA LEU A 312 11.98 35.64 15.45
C LEU A 312 10.91 36.23 16.36
N ARG A 313 11.03 37.52 16.66
CA ARG A 313 9.99 38.31 17.32
C ARG A 313 8.71 37.88 16.65
N ALA A 314 7.86 37.19 17.40
CA ALA A 314 6.60 36.71 16.90
C ALA A 314 5.89 37.93 16.34
N ARG A 315 5.88 38.07 15.00
CA ARG A 315 5.15 39.12 14.33
C ARG A 315 3.71 38.86 14.76
N ARG A 316 3.20 39.68 15.67
CA ARG A 316 1.79 39.69 16.07
C ARG A 316 1.04 39.94 14.79
N SER A 317 0.64 38.86 14.13
CA SER A 317 -0.30 38.91 13.03
C SER A 317 -1.63 39.23 13.68
N GLY A 318 -1.87 40.53 13.91
CA GLY A 318 -3.17 41.10 14.24
C GLY A 318 -4.10 41.02 13.04
N GLY A 319 -4.21 39.83 12.42
CA GLY A 319 -5.32 39.51 11.55
C GLY A 319 -6.51 39.26 12.46
N ALA A 320 -7.14 40.34 12.92
CA ALA A 320 -8.41 40.25 13.60
C ALA A 320 -9.39 39.63 12.60
N LEU A 321 -9.79 38.37 12.84
CA LEU A 321 -11.06 37.89 12.34
C LEU A 321 -12.11 38.76 13.04
N PRO A 322 -12.83 39.65 12.33
CA PRO A 322 -13.57 40.76 12.93
C PRO A 322 -14.76 40.35 13.83
N LEU A 323 -14.99 39.05 13.99
CA LEU A 323 -16.12 38.45 14.71
C LEU A 323 -15.70 37.59 15.91
N LEU A 324 -14.40 37.43 16.20
CA LEU A 324 -13.91 36.53 17.25
C LEU A 324 -13.12 37.28 18.32
N SER A 325 -13.33 36.92 19.59
CA SER A 325 -12.52 37.43 20.69
C SER A 325 -11.03 37.15 20.44
N PRO A 326 -10.10 38.02 20.87
CA PRO A 326 -8.67 37.88 20.57
C PRO A 326 -8.07 36.56 21.07
N VAL A 327 -8.64 35.99 22.14
CA VAL A 327 -8.25 34.67 22.66
C VAL A 327 -8.75 33.54 21.75
N LEU A 328 -10.00 33.60 21.27
CA LEU A 328 -10.52 32.62 20.31
C LEU A 328 -9.75 32.66 18.98
N ALA A 329 -9.51 33.85 18.45
CA ALA A 329 -8.75 34.03 17.21
C ALA A 329 -7.33 33.43 17.33
N ALA A 330 -6.68 33.58 18.49
CA ALA A 330 -5.38 32.98 18.73
C ALA A 330 -5.42 31.44 18.76
N ILE A 331 -6.47 30.84 19.34
CA ILE A 331 -6.67 29.37 19.36
C ILE A 331 -6.90 28.86 17.94
N VAL A 332 -7.79 29.49 17.17
CA VAL A 332 -8.11 29.11 15.78
C VAL A 332 -6.88 29.24 14.87
N VAL A 333 -6.14 30.35 14.96
CA VAL A 333 -4.92 30.57 14.17
C VAL A 333 -3.82 29.57 14.56
N LYS A 334 -3.71 29.21 15.85
CA LYS A 334 -2.79 28.16 16.31
C LYS A 334 -3.13 26.83 15.64
N ASP A 335 -4.38 26.40 15.72
CA ASP A 335 -4.82 25.10 15.20
C ASP A 335 -4.71 25.04 13.67
N TRP A 336 -5.04 26.12 12.95
CA TRP A 336 -4.82 26.22 11.51
C TRP A 336 -3.34 26.13 11.11
N ARG A 337 -2.46 26.81 11.85
CA ARG A 337 -1.00 26.72 11.63
C ARG A 337 -0.44 25.35 11.98
N MET A 338 -1.00 24.65 12.97
CA MET A 338 -0.61 23.27 13.27
C MET A 338 -1.07 22.32 12.16
N ARG A 339 -2.31 22.46 11.68
CA ARG A 339 -2.87 21.63 10.60
C ARG A 339 -2.09 21.76 9.29
N THR A 340 -1.64 22.96 8.95
CA THR A 340 -0.79 23.20 7.77
C THR A 340 0.66 22.73 7.95
N ARG A 341 1.11 22.50 9.19
CA ARG A 341 2.47 21.99 9.51
C ARG A 341 2.54 20.47 9.70
N ASP A 342 1.41 19.83 10.00
CA ASP A 342 1.27 18.37 10.13
C ASP A 342 0.61 17.82 8.86
N VAL A 343 1.40 17.15 8.02
CA VAL A 343 0.94 16.69 6.71
C VAL A 343 -0.14 15.63 6.86
N ALA A 344 -0.10 14.80 7.90
CA ALA A 344 -1.13 13.78 8.14
C ALA A 344 -2.47 14.40 8.56
N GLN A 345 -2.47 15.52 9.27
CA GLN A 345 -3.70 16.27 9.57
C GLN A 345 -4.24 16.99 8.34
N LEU A 346 -3.36 17.62 7.57
CA LEU A 346 -3.74 18.26 6.30
C LEU A 346 -4.40 17.25 5.35
N LEU A 347 -3.83 16.07 5.25
CA LEU A 347 -4.32 15.03 4.35
C LEU A 347 -5.66 14.45 4.79
N ARG A 348 -5.88 14.27 6.11
CA ARG A 348 -7.19 13.90 6.67
C ARG A 348 -8.27 14.92 6.36
N PHE A 349 -7.92 16.20 6.31
CA PHE A 349 -8.83 17.28 5.91
C PHE A 349 -9.07 17.31 4.39
N VAL A 350 -8.00 17.23 3.58
CA VAL A 350 -8.08 17.33 2.12
C VAL A 350 -8.81 16.13 1.51
N MET A 351 -8.68 14.94 2.12
CA MET A 351 -9.23 13.69 1.60
C MET A 351 -10.74 13.75 1.31
N PRO A 352 -11.63 13.98 2.31
CA PRO A 352 -13.05 14.00 2.03
C PRO A 352 -13.47 15.16 1.10
N VAL A 353 -12.78 16.31 1.18
CA VAL A 353 -13.02 17.45 0.28
C VAL A 353 -12.72 17.08 -1.18
N PHE A 354 -11.62 16.39 -1.41
CA PHE A 354 -11.25 15.88 -2.73
C PHE A 354 -12.25 14.83 -3.23
N PHE A 355 -12.75 13.95 -2.35
CA PHE A 355 -13.80 13.00 -2.70
C PHE A 355 -15.13 13.67 -3.05
N ILE A 356 -15.52 14.74 -2.33
CA ILE A 356 -16.68 15.55 -2.70
C ILE A 356 -16.48 16.13 -4.10
N PHE A 357 -15.29 16.67 -4.38
CA PHE A 357 -14.97 17.20 -5.71
C PHE A 357 -15.02 16.11 -6.81
N ILE A 358 -14.52 14.91 -6.56
CA ILE A 358 -14.63 13.80 -7.52
C ILE A 358 -16.10 13.42 -7.75
N ILE A 359 -16.87 13.20 -6.69
CA ILE A 359 -18.25 12.71 -6.81
C ILE A 359 -19.16 13.76 -7.45
N PHE A 360 -19.06 15.02 -7.05
CA PHE A 360 -19.96 16.07 -7.54
C PHE A 360 -19.41 16.83 -8.76
N GLY A 361 -18.10 16.85 -8.96
CA GLY A 361 -17.48 17.47 -10.14
C GLY A 361 -17.36 16.48 -11.30
N LEU A 362 -16.65 15.36 -11.09
CA LEU A 362 -16.36 14.39 -12.15
C LEU A 362 -17.47 13.36 -12.36
N ARG A 363 -18.19 12.97 -11.29
CA ARG A 363 -19.23 11.92 -11.33
C ARG A 363 -20.66 12.49 -11.44
N PHE A 364 -20.81 13.79 -11.72
CA PHE A 364 -22.12 14.45 -11.76
C PHE A 364 -23.08 13.78 -12.75
N GLY A 365 -22.62 13.46 -13.97
CA GLY A 365 -23.45 12.81 -14.99
C GLY A 365 -23.96 11.43 -14.56
N GLY A 366 -23.08 10.56 -14.08
CA GLY A 366 -23.46 9.22 -13.60
C GLY A 366 -24.33 9.27 -12.34
N LEU A 367 -24.06 10.19 -11.41
CA LEU A 367 -24.88 10.40 -10.21
C LEU A 367 -26.28 10.92 -10.57
N ARG A 368 -26.36 11.86 -11.52
CA ARG A 368 -27.63 12.38 -12.03
C ARG A 368 -28.46 11.29 -12.71
N ASN A 369 -27.85 10.48 -13.58
CA ASN A 369 -28.55 9.38 -14.25
C ASN A 369 -29.04 8.32 -13.24
N ALA A 370 -28.22 7.97 -12.24
CA ALA A 370 -28.61 7.06 -11.18
C ALA A 370 -29.77 7.61 -10.33
N VAL A 371 -29.75 8.91 -10.01
CA VAL A 371 -30.81 9.58 -9.26
C VAL A 371 -32.10 9.70 -10.08
N GLN A 372 -32.00 10.01 -11.37
CA GLN A 372 -33.15 10.09 -12.28
C GLN A 372 -33.80 8.71 -12.50
N SER A 373 -33.03 7.63 -12.45
CA SER A 373 -33.56 6.26 -12.54
C SER A 373 -34.42 5.84 -11.34
N LEU A 374 -34.31 6.55 -10.20
CA LEU A 374 -35.09 6.32 -8.99
C LEU A 374 -36.47 7.04 -9.01
N GLY A 375 -36.79 7.76 -10.10
CA GLY A 375 -38.05 8.49 -10.29
C GLY A 375 -37.91 10.01 -10.13
N GLU A 376 -38.99 10.73 -10.45
CA GLU A 376 -39.06 12.18 -10.30
C GLU A 376 -39.60 12.56 -8.91
N GLY A 377 -38.84 13.36 -8.15
CA GLY A 377 -39.26 13.85 -6.84
C GLY A 377 -38.11 14.28 -5.93
N PRO A 378 -38.40 14.88 -4.76
CA PRO A 378 -37.38 15.31 -3.81
C PRO A 378 -36.65 14.13 -3.13
N ALA A 379 -37.30 12.97 -2.98
CA ALA A 379 -36.71 11.81 -2.31
C ALA A 379 -35.50 11.22 -3.08
N PRO A 380 -35.56 10.99 -4.41
CA PRO A 380 -34.37 10.62 -5.20
C PRO A 380 -33.22 11.63 -5.11
N ALA A 381 -33.52 12.93 -5.10
CA ALA A 381 -32.50 13.97 -4.94
C ALA A 381 -31.78 13.88 -3.59
N MET A 382 -32.50 13.55 -2.50
CA MET A 382 -31.89 13.29 -1.19
C MET A 382 -30.98 12.06 -1.20
N VAL A 383 -31.36 10.99 -1.90
CA VAL A 383 -30.52 9.79 -2.08
C VAL A 383 -29.22 10.12 -2.82
N GLY A 384 -29.29 10.99 -3.84
CA GLY A 384 -28.11 11.50 -4.54
C GLY A 384 -27.13 12.27 -3.66
N LEU A 385 -27.60 12.86 -2.55
CA LEU A 385 -26.78 13.60 -1.60
C LEU A 385 -26.19 12.74 -0.48
N VAL A 386 -26.61 11.48 -0.32
CA VAL A 386 -26.10 10.56 0.72
C VAL A 386 -24.57 10.46 0.72
N PRO A 387 -23.88 10.33 -0.43
CA PRO A 387 -22.41 10.34 -0.45
C PRO A 387 -21.79 11.64 0.07
N ALA A 388 -22.39 12.81 -0.22
CA ALA A 388 -21.93 14.08 0.36
C ALA A 388 -22.09 14.05 1.89
N TRP A 389 -23.23 13.58 2.38
CA TRP A 389 -23.52 13.55 3.80
C TRP A 389 -22.52 12.67 4.55
N ILE A 390 -22.23 11.47 4.03
CA ILE A 390 -21.23 10.56 4.60
C ILE A 390 -19.85 11.23 4.67
N LEU A 391 -19.44 11.94 3.62
CA LEU A 391 -18.15 12.62 3.58
C LEU A 391 -18.10 13.83 4.53
N LEU A 392 -19.19 14.58 4.65
CA LEU A 392 -19.34 15.69 5.61
C LEU A 392 -19.33 15.17 7.05
N PHE A 393 -20.03 14.07 7.35
CA PHE A 393 -19.97 13.43 8.66
C PHE A 393 -18.57 12.93 8.99
N SER A 394 -17.87 12.34 8.01
CA SER A 394 -16.48 11.92 8.16
C SER A 394 -15.54 13.09 8.48
N LEU A 395 -15.71 14.23 7.80
CA LEU A 395 -14.97 15.47 8.11
C LEU A 395 -15.26 15.96 9.53
N SER A 396 -16.54 16.02 9.91
CA SER A 396 -16.95 16.49 11.24
C SER A 396 -16.39 15.61 12.36
N ILE A 397 -16.41 14.28 12.18
CA ILE A 397 -15.84 13.32 13.15
C ILE A 397 -14.33 13.46 13.23
N SER A 398 -13.65 13.49 12.07
CA SER A 398 -12.18 13.50 12.03
C SER A 398 -11.58 14.82 12.54
N LEU A 399 -12.25 15.95 12.32
CA LEU A 399 -11.79 17.27 12.78
C LEU A 399 -12.29 17.59 14.18
N GLY A 400 -13.58 17.42 14.44
CA GLY A 400 -14.22 17.87 15.68
C GLY A 400 -13.82 17.03 16.89
N LEU A 401 -13.94 15.70 16.81
CA LEU A 401 -13.69 14.83 17.96
C LEU A 401 -12.20 14.74 18.32
N THR A 402 -11.31 14.99 17.35
CA THR A 402 -9.86 14.93 17.59
C THR A 402 -9.29 16.27 18.06
N ALA A 403 -9.98 17.40 17.85
CA ALA A 403 -9.45 18.74 18.13
C ALA A 403 -9.05 18.96 19.60
N VAL A 404 -9.79 18.37 20.55
CA VAL A 404 -9.47 18.41 21.99
C VAL A 404 -8.42 17.37 22.35
N SER A 405 -8.51 16.15 21.80
CA SER A 405 -7.58 15.05 22.06
C SER A 405 -6.15 15.38 21.62
N LEU A 406 -6.00 16.10 20.50
CA LEU A 406 -4.72 16.50 19.93
C LEU A 406 -3.91 17.46 20.81
N GLU A 407 -4.54 18.11 21.80
CA GLU A 407 -3.80 18.96 22.74
C GLU A 407 -2.95 18.15 23.71
N GLY A 408 -3.38 16.93 24.07
CA GLY A 408 -2.65 16.04 24.97
C GLY A 408 -2.14 16.78 26.22
N LYS A 409 -0.80 16.85 26.37
CA LYS A 409 -0.15 17.49 27.52
C LYS A 409 -0.17 19.03 27.48
N SER A 410 -0.46 19.67 26.35
CA SER A 410 -0.50 21.14 26.27
C SER A 410 -1.74 21.74 26.91
N ILE A 411 -2.76 20.93 27.19
CA ILE A 411 -3.99 21.40 27.84
C ILE A 411 -3.73 21.98 29.24
N TRP A 412 -2.69 21.48 29.94
CA TRP A 412 -2.28 21.98 31.24
C TRP A 412 -1.83 23.44 31.21
N VAL A 413 -1.23 23.89 30.10
CA VAL A 413 -0.84 25.30 29.94
C VAL A 413 -2.07 26.19 29.85
N TYR A 414 -3.15 25.72 29.22
CA TYR A 414 -4.40 26.45 29.15
C TYR A 414 -5.15 26.42 30.49
N ALA A 415 -5.14 25.29 31.20
CA ALA A 415 -5.80 25.12 32.49
C ALA A 415 -5.22 26.04 33.59
N VAL A 416 -3.94 26.40 33.49
CA VAL A 416 -3.27 27.35 34.41
C VAL A 416 -3.51 28.82 34.00
N SER A 417 -4.04 29.06 32.79
CA SER A 417 -4.35 30.42 32.34
C SER A 417 -5.63 30.94 33.00
N PRO A 418 -5.80 32.26 33.15
CA PRO A 418 -7.01 32.86 33.75
C PRO A 418 -8.26 32.72 32.85
N ASN A 419 -8.22 31.90 31.79
CA ASN A 419 -9.31 31.71 30.87
C ASN A 419 -10.17 30.50 31.27
N THR A 420 -11.47 30.63 31.11
CA THR A 420 -12.40 29.53 31.36
C THR A 420 -12.28 28.43 30.30
N THR A 421 -12.48 27.18 30.72
CA THR A 421 -12.52 26.00 29.85
C THR A 421 -13.62 26.09 28.79
N LEU A 422 -14.71 26.82 29.07
CA LEU A 422 -15.77 27.07 28.09
C LEU A 422 -15.26 27.84 26.87
N ARG A 423 -14.41 28.87 27.06
CA ARG A 423 -13.82 29.65 25.97
C ARG A 423 -12.86 28.81 25.12
N PHE A 424 -12.22 27.82 25.73
CA PHE A 424 -11.41 26.85 25.01
C PHE A 424 -12.24 25.97 24.09
N LEU A 425 -13.32 25.39 24.61
CA LEU A 425 -14.24 24.56 23.82
C LEU A 425 -14.87 25.38 22.68
N GLN A 426 -15.29 26.62 22.95
CA GLN A 426 -15.76 27.53 21.91
C GLN A 426 -14.67 27.74 20.85
N GLY A 427 -13.44 28.04 21.26
CA GLY A 427 -12.30 28.18 20.34
C GLY A 427 -12.10 26.95 19.44
N LYS A 428 -12.27 25.75 19.99
CA LYS A 428 -12.16 24.48 19.25
C LYS A 428 -13.32 24.21 18.30
N CYS A 429 -14.53 24.69 18.59
CA CYS A 429 -15.64 24.60 17.64
C CYS A 429 -15.43 25.46 16.39
N TRP A 430 -14.64 26.54 16.50
CA TRP A 430 -14.32 27.44 15.38
C TRP A 430 -13.07 27.03 14.59
N SER A 431 -12.27 26.07 15.08
CA SER A 431 -11.00 25.62 14.48
C SER A 431 -11.14 24.35 13.64
#